data_AF-A0A6P7GT79-F1
#
_entry.id   AF-A0A6P7GT79-F1
#
_cell.length_a   1.000
_cell.length_b   1.000
_cell.length_c   1.000
_cell.angle_alpha   90.00
_cell.angle_beta   90.00
_cell.angle_gamma   90.00
#
_symmetry.space_group_name_H-M   'P 1'
#
loop_
_entity.id
_entity.type
_entity.pdbx_description
1 polymer ?
#
loop_
_entity_poly.entity_id
_entity_poly.type
_entity_poly.pdbx_seq_one_letter_code
_entity_poly.pdbx_strand_id
1 'polypeptide(L)'
;MAGLENENVQMISTKIQITSENPSPQRTDTEYDSTSTRVQPFDIESQSHIDFAPVNNQNQNNCDSLAAKEMSARKEQQSKLGGADKEKKHKKGPRPPPPPGLKDDLTTIAHVSVVIFVGLILYLCFARPFEFFTWHPLLMSVGWMLMMIEGVLFISKENPIGRRLNLGRLLKVRYHWIALTISSILVTIGFVIVVISKNNHGKEHFKSLHAIFGLIGLLGCIPALINGTVALFDVELKRYIKPALNTAIHVASGSVVVIFGGLSLILSVYTNWFKRNSDNNKYLFLLGLVTSIYILGWVVQRPMRKTLRKFFKFENI
;
A
#
# COMPACT_ATOMS: atom_id res chain seq x y z
N MET A 1 -28.73 -59.52 21.40
CA MET A 1 -27.97 -60.26 20.37
C MET A 1 -26.96 -59.25 19.82
N ALA A 2 -25.73 -59.13 20.35
CA ALA A 2 -24.58 -60.00 20.06
C ALA A 2 -24.47 -60.25 18.55
N GLY A 3 -23.44 -59.87 17.80
CA GLY A 3 -22.07 -59.41 18.07
C GLY A 3 -21.27 -59.82 16.83
N LEU A 4 -20.47 -58.91 16.26
CA LEU A 4 -19.43 -59.14 15.23
C LEU A 4 -18.49 -57.92 15.33
N GLU A 5 -17.47 -57.89 16.19
CA GLU A 5 -16.08 -58.38 15.99
C GLU A 5 -15.53 -58.01 14.59
N ASN A 6 -14.66 -56.99 14.49
CA ASN A 6 -13.22 -56.99 14.76
C ASN A 6 -12.42 -57.74 13.68
N GLU A 7 -11.96 -57.03 12.66
CA GLU A 7 -10.76 -57.41 11.91
C GLU A 7 -9.92 -56.17 11.52
N ASN A 8 -8.62 -56.30 11.78
CA ASN A 8 -7.49 -55.61 11.14
C ASN A 8 -7.03 -54.26 11.68
N VAL A 9 -6.47 -54.34 12.90
CA VAL A 9 -5.28 -53.57 13.29
C VAL A 9 -4.03 -54.37 12.85
N GLN A 10 -3.01 -53.66 12.35
CA GLN A 10 -1.62 -54.07 12.07
C GLN A 10 -1.20 -54.42 10.63
N MET A 11 -0.63 -53.42 9.94
CA MET A 11 0.68 -53.52 9.27
C MET A 11 1.40 -52.19 9.56
N ILE A 12 2.21 -52.07 10.61
CA ILE A 12 3.64 -52.44 10.70
C ILE A 12 4.50 -51.87 9.57
N SER A 13 5.14 -50.73 9.89
CA SER A 13 6.59 -50.45 9.83
C SER A 13 7.38 -50.60 8.52
N THR A 14 8.41 -49.75 8.39
CA THR A 14 9.49 -49.69 7.37
C THR A 14 9.19 -48.64 6.27
N LYS A 15 9.89 -47.51 6.13
CA LYS A 15 11.35 -47.33 6.10
C LYS A 15 11.73 -45.83 6.27
N ILE A 16 12.73 -45.58 7.12
CA ILE A 16 13.49 -44.32 7.25
C ILE A 16 14.69 -44.38 6.31
N GLN A 17 15.03 -43.26 5.64
CA GLN A 17 16.38 -42.87 5.15
C GLN A 17 16.24 -41.43 4.62
N ILE A 18 16.56 -40.35 5.36
CA ILE A 18 17.88 -39.79 5.72
C ILE A 18 18.95 -40.04 4.65
N THR A 19 19.22 -39.02 3.85
CA THR A 19 20.53 -38.79 3.23
C THR A 19 20.94 -37.34 3.50
N SER A 20 21.91 -37.22 4.41
CA SER A 20 22.80 -36.08 4.55
C SER A 20 23.87 -36.18 3.48
N GLU A 21 24.25 -35.09 2.82
CA GLU A 21 25.66 -34.85 2.45
C GLU A 21 25.86 -33.40 2.02
N ASN A 22 26.78 -32.75 2.72
CA ASN A 22 27.42 -31.48 2.40
C ASN A 22 28.88 -31.82 2.11
N PRO A 23 29.49 -31.23 1.06
CA PRO A 23 30.85 -30.76 1.24
C PRO A 23 31.09 -29.36 0.65
N SER A 24 31.61 -28.46 1.49
CA SER A 24 32.52 -27.37 1.09
C SER A 24 33.95 -27.80 1.46
N PRO A 25 35.05 -27.08 1.13
CA PRO A 25 35.21 -25.86 0.33
C PRO A 25 36.36 -25.97 -0.72
N GLN A 26 36.41 -25.11 -1.74
CA GLN A 26 37.69 -24.74 -2.36
C GLN A 26 37.78 -23.25 -2.68
N ARG A 27 38.87 -22.69 -2.17
CA ARG A 27 39.39 -21.33 -2.26
C ARG A 27 40.46 -21.34 -3.34
N THR A 28 40.45 -20.38 -4.25
CA THR A 28 41.63 -20.04 -5.05
C THR A 28 41.86 -18.55 -4.96
N ASP A 29 42.93 -18.22 -4.24
CA ASP A 29 43.57 -16.92 -4.17
C ASP A 29 44.28 -16.63 -5.50
N THR A 30 44.18 -15.40 -6.02
CA THR A 30 45.24 -14.81 -6.84
C THR A 30 45.43 -13.36 -6.44
N GLU A 31 46.63 -13.11 -5.92
CA GLU A 31 47.28 -11.89 -5.50
C GLU A 31 48.03 -11.25 -6.69
N TYR A 32 48.58 -10.04 -6.47
CA TYR A 32 49.49 -9.25 -7.33
C TYR A 32 48.84 -8.44 -8.48
N ASP A 33 49.15 -7.16 -8.75
CA ASP A 33 50.34 -6.36 -8.44
C ASP A 33 50.00 -4.85 -8.41
N SER A 34 50.80 -4.15 -7.62
CA SER A 34 51.04 -2.72 -7.56
C SER A 34 51.52 -2.08 -8.88
N THR A 35 51.19 -0.81 -9.12
CA THR A 35 52.20 0.16 -9.59
C THR A 35 51.72 1.59 -9.45
N SER A 36 52.45 2.30 -8.59
CA SER A 36 52.53 3.75 -8.48
C SER A 36 53.33 4.30 -9.66
N THR A 37 52.88 5.38 -10.30
CA THR A 37 53.81 6.28 -11.00
C THR A 37 53.34 7.73 -10.91
N ARG A 38 54.09 8.48 -10.09
CA ARG A 38 54.17 9.94 -10.01
C ARG A 38 55.03 10.44 -11.18
N VAL A 39 54.55 11.41 -11.95
CA VAL A 39 55.38 12.27 -12.80
C VAL A 39 54.93 13.73 -12.61
N GLN A 40 55.89 14.59 -12.30
CA GLN A 40 55.83 16.06 -12.21
C GLN A 40 56.65 16.64 -13.40
N PRO A 41 56.80 17.97 -13.52
CA PRO A 41 56.04 18.91 -14.36
C PRO A 41 56.81 19.28 -15.64
N PHE A 42 56.21 20.06 -16.55
CA PHE A 42 56.91 20.66 -17.68
C PHE A 42 56.50 22.13 -17.82
N ASP A 43 57.42 23.02 -17.46
CA ASP A 43 57.41 24.45 -17.76
C ASP A 43 58.06 24.68 -19.13
N ILE A 44 57.43 25.49 -19.99
CA ILE A 44 58.14 26.26 -21.03
C ILE A 44 57.54 27.66 -21.10
N GLU A 45 58.44 28.62 -20.92
CA GLU A 45 58.34 30.07 -20.95
C GLU A 45 58.38 30.60 -22.41
N SER A 46 57.64 31.67 -22.73
CA SER A 46 58.05 32.67 -23.74
C SER A 46 57.10 33.88 -23.81
N GLN A 47 57.53 34.96 -23.15
CA GLN A 47 57.44 36.41 -23.44
C GLN A 47 56.46 36.95 -24.52
N SER A 48 55.75 38.04 -24.16
CA SER A 48 55.97 39.36 -24.78
C SER A 48 55.39 40.49 -23.92
N HIS A 49 56.24 41.50 -23.69
CA HIS A 49 55.98 42.75 -22.98
C HIS A 49 55.07 43.69 -23.78
N ILE A 50 54.07 44.30 -23.12
CA ILE A 50 53.51 45.60 -23.51
C ILE A 50 53.29 46.40 -22.22
N ASP A 51 54.03 47.50 -22.07
CA ASP A 51 53.92 48.46 -20.98
C ASP A 51 52.59 49.23 -21.02
N PHE A 52 51.88 49.28 -19.89
CA PHE A 52 50.83 50.26 -19.63
C PHE A 52 51.07 50.94 -18.28
N ALA A 53 51.06 52.27 -18.30
CA ALA A 53 51.28 53.15 -17.15
C ALA A 53 50.23 52.94 -16.04
N PRO A 54 50.59 53.17 -14.75
CA PRO A 54 49.64 52.98 -13.65
C PRO A 54 48.61 54.11 -13.59
N VAL A 55 47.32 53.74 -13.71
CA VAL A 55 46.17 54.60 -13.42
C VAL A 55 45.96 54.65 -11.90
N ASN A 56 45.78 55.87 -11.39
CA ASN A 56 45.61 56.25 -10.00
C ASN A 56 44.48 55.48 -9.29
N ASN A 57 44.83 54.66 -8.28
CA ASN A 57 43.95 53.71 -7.60
C ASN A 57 43.38 54.21 -6.25
N GLN A 58 43.02 55.50 -6.17
CA GLN A 58 42.38 56.07 -4.97
C GLN A 58 40.86 56.27 -5.08
N ASN A 59 40.30 56.35 -6.28
CA ASN A 59 38.84 56.54 -6.44
C ASN A 59 38.02 55.25 -6.45
N GLN A 60 38.61 54.09 -6.74
CA GLN A 60 37.89 52.80 -6.74
C GLN A 60 37.51 52.36 -5.33
N ASN A 61 38.45 52.48 -4.38
CA ASN A 61 38.28 52.05 -2.99
C ASN A 61 37.19 52.84 -2.23
N ASN A 62 36.94 54.09 -2.64
CA ASN A 62 35.87 54.91 -2.05
C ASN A 62 34.48 54.49 -2.52
N CYS A 63 34.32 54.14 -3.81
CA CYS A 63 33.05 53.66 -4.38
C CYS A 63 32.62 52.31 -3.80
N ASP A 64 33.56 51.38 -3.60
CA ASP A 64 33.28 50.06 -3.05
C ASP A 64 32.87 50.13 -1.56
N SER A 65 33.46 51.05 -0.80
CA SER A 65 33.12 51.26 0.62
C SER A 65 31.73 51.90 0.82
N LEU A 66 31.33 52.80 -0.09
CA LEU A 66 30.01 53.43 -0.11
C LEU A 66 28.92 52.43 -0.52
N ALA A 67 29.17 51.63 -1.57
CA ALA A 67 28.25 50.58 -2.01
C ALA A 67 28.03 49.49 -0.94
N ALA A 68 29.07 49.12 -0.18
CA ALA A 68 28.96 48.17 0.92
C ALA A 68 28.14 48.72 2.10
N LYS A 69 28.31 50.00 2.44
CA LYS A 69 27.51 50.67 3.49
C LYS A 69 26.05 50.81 3.09
N GLU A 70 25.76 51.16 1.84
CA GLU A 70 24.38 51.23 1.34
C GLU A 70 23.69 49.86 1.30
N MET A 71 24.40 48.79 0.92
CA MET A 71 23.85 47.42 0.96
C MET A 71 23.58 46.95 2.40
N SER A 72 24.42 47.30 3.35
CA SER A 72 24.20 46.96 4.77
C SER A 72 22.98 47.71 5.33
N ALA A 73 22.84 49.01 5.01
CA ALA A 73 21.69 49.81 5.40
C ALA A 73 20.38 49.28 4.78
N ARG A 74 20.41 48.87 3.50
CA ARG A 74 19.25 48.24 2.82
C ARG A 74 18.88 46.89 3.44
N LYS A 75 19.85 46.06 3.81
CA LYS A 75 19.59 44.77 4.52
C LYS A 75 18.98 44.99 5.89
N GLU A 76 19.46 45.98 6.64
CA GLU A 76 18.89 46.30 7.96
C GLU A 76 17.46 46.82 7.85
N GLN A 77 17.19 47.70 6.88
CA GLN A 77 15.86 48.24 6.60
C GLN A 77 14.89 47.16 6.09
N GLN A 78 15.34 46.23 5.23
CA GLN A 78 14.55 45.06 4.82
C GLN A 78 14.28 44.09 5.98
N SER A 79 15.20 43.93 6.94
CA SER A 79 14.96 43.08 8.11
C SER A 79 13.89 43.67 9.04
N LYS A 80 13.87 45.01 9.20
CA LYS A 80 12.88 45.72 10.03
C LYS A 80 11.49 45.72 9.38
N LEU A 81 11.42 45.88 8.05
CA LEU A 81 10.16 45.75 7.28
C LEU A 81 9.65 44.30 7.23
N GLY A 82 10.53 43.30 7.10
CA GLY A 82 10.18 41.89 7.11
C GLY A 82 9.82 41.33 8.50
N GLY A 83 10.20 42.02 9.57
CA GLY A 83 9.84 41.70 10.96
C GLY A 83 8.44 42.17 11.32
N ALA A 84 8.07 43.39 10.94
CA ALA A 84 6.76 43.97 11.23
C ALA A 84 5.58 43.23 10.57
N ASP A 85 5.80 42.61 9.40
CA ASP A 85 4.78 41.84 8.68
C ASP A 85 4.66 40.38 9.19
N LYS A 86 5.67 39.89 9.93
CA LYS A 86 5.64 38.57 10.57
C LYS A 86 4.90 38.57 11.91
N GLU A 87 4.80 39.72 12.57
CA GLU A 87 4.17 39.83 13.89
C GLU A 87 2.63 40.00 13.84
N LYS A 88 2.06 40.28 12.66
CA LYS A 88 0.60 40.34 12.43
C LYS A 88 0.00 39.10 11.75
N LYS A 89 0.71 37.97 11.68
CA LYS A 89 0.05 36.67 11.52
C LYS A 89 -0.58 36.28 12.84
N HIS A 90 -1.74 36.87 13.10
CA HIS A 90 -2.74 36.36 14.02
C HIS A 90 -2.71 34.83 13.93
N LYS A 91 -2.30 34.15 15.01
CA LYS A 91 -2.41 32.70 15.17
C LYS A 91 -3.89 32.37 15.05
N LYS A 92 -4.40 32.27 13.81
CA LYS A 92 -5.70 31.67 13.54
C LYS A 92 -5.55 30.25 14.05
N GLY A 93 -6.18 29.96 15.19
CA GLY A 93 -6.30 28.61 15.71
C GLY A 93 -6.79 27.67 14.61
N PRO A 94 -6.64 26.34 14.78
CA PRO A 94 -7.07 25.38 13.78
C PRO A 94 -8.47 25.74 13.30
N ARG A 95 -8.60 26.08 12.00
CA ARG A 95 -9.92 26.41 11.44
C ARG A 95 -10.82 25.20 11.71
N PRO A 96 -12.03 25.39 12.26
CA PRO A 96 -12.94 24.28 12.47
C PRO A 96 -13.14 23.54 11.15
N PRO A 97 -13.17 22.19 11.17
CA PRO A 97 -13.35 21.44 9.95
C PRO A 97 -14.64 21.88 9.26
N PRO A 98 -14.66 22.01 7.92
CA PRO A 98 -15.88 22.35 7.20
C PRO A 98 -16.97 21.32 7.52
N PRO A 99 -18.26 21.73 7.51
CA PRO A 99 -19.37 20.84 7.80
C PRO A 99 -19.36 19.61 6.88
N PRO A 100 -19.86 18.45 7.34
CA PRO A 100 -19.92 17.24 6.52
C PRO A 100 -20.65 17.53 5.21
N GLY A 101 -20.04 17.13 4.08
CA GLY A 101 -20.70 17.18 2.78
C GLY A 101 -21.23 15.81 2.38
N LEU A 102 -22.04 15.74 1.32
CA LEU A 102 -22.62 14.50 0.78
C LEU A 102 -21.61 13.34 0.65
N LYS A 103 -20.35 13.62 0.28
CA LYS A 103 -19.31 12.58 0.15
C LYS A 103 -18.84 11.99 1.48
N ASP A 104 -18.92 12.77 2.56
CA ASP A 104 -18.59 12.32 3.91
C ASP A 104 -19.71 11.39 4.42
N ASP A 105 -20.98 11.72 4.12
CA ASP A 105 -22.13 10.88 4.45
C ASP A 105 -22.08 9.54 3.70
N LEU A 106 -21.82 9.58 2.39
CA LEU A 106 -21.65 8.37 1.57
C LEU A 106 -20.46 7.51 2.06
N THR A 107 -19.36 8.13 2.49
CA THR A 107 -18.24 7.39 3.09
C THR A 107 -18.62 6.78 4.44
N THR A 108 -19.43 7.47 5.24
CA THR A 108 -19.95 6.93 6.51
C THR A 108 -20.86 5.73 6.27
N ILE A 109 -21.76 5.81 5.29
CA ILE A 109 -22.61 4.68 4.90
C ILE A 109 -21.75 3.49 4.44
N ALA A 110 -20.61 3.73 3.78
CA ALA A 110 -19.71 2.65 3.38
C ALA A 110 -19.08 1.95 4.59
N HIS A 111 -18.60 2.71 5.59
CA HIS A 111 -18.12 2.15 6.86
C HIS A 111 -19.19 1.32 7.57
N VAL A 112 -20.41 1.86 7.68
CA VAL A 112 -21.55 1.14 8.29
C VAL A 112 -21.87 -0.13 7.51
N SER A 113 -21.86 -0.07 6.17
CA SER A 113 -22.11 -1.23 5.30
C SER A 113 -21.06 -2.32 5.50
N VAL A 114 -19.78 -1.95 5.67
CA VAL A 114 -18.69 -2.90 5.99
C VAL A 114 -18.98 -3.62 7.30
N VAL A 115 -19.30 -2.86 8.36
CA VAL A 115 -19.61 -3.45 9.68
C VAL A 115 -20.82 -4.39 9.60
N ILE A 116 -21.88 -3.99 8.91
CA ILE A 116 -23.08 -4.82 8.71
C ILE A 116 -22.73 -6.10 7.95
N PHE A 117 -22.00 -6.01 6.84
CA PHE A 117 -21.63 -7.19 6.05
C PHE A 117 -20.73 -8.14 6.86
N VAL A 118 -19.72 -7.62 7.56
CA VAL A 118 -18.85 -8.43 8.40
C VAL A 118 -19.64 -9.08 9.53
N GLY A 119 -20.52 -8.33 10.21
CA GLY A 119 -21.39 -8.85 11.26
C GLY A 119 -22.32 -9.96 10.75
N LEU A 120 -22.89 -9.80 9.55
CA LEU A 120 -23.68 -10.82 8.89
C LEU A 120 -22.88 -12.10 8.66
N ILE A 121 -21.68 -12.02 8.07
CA ILE A 121 -20.88 -13.22 7.82
C ILE A 121 -20.42 -13.88 9.12
N LEU A 122 -20.03 -13.10 10.13
CA LEU A 122 -19.71 -13.63 11.45
C LEU A 122 -20.90 -14.37 12.06
N TYR A 123 -22.09 -13.79 12.03
CA TYR A 123 -23.31 -14.47 12.44
C TYR A 123 -23.51 -15.80 11.71
N LEU A 124 -23.38 -15.83 10.38
CA LEU A 124 -23.53 -17.04 9.57
C LEU A 124 -22.44 -18.10 9.84
N CYS A 125 -21.24 -17.69 10.22
CA CYS A 125 -20.17 -18.62 10.62
C CYS A 125 -20.52 -19.40 11.89
N PHE A 126 -21.31 -18.82 12.80
CA PHE A 126 -21.70 -19.44 14.07
C PHE A 126 -23.17 -19.90 14.10
N ALA A 127 -23.95 -19.65 13.04
CA ALA A 127 -25.34 -20.12 12.92
C ALA A 127 -25.47 -21.64 12.74
N ARG A 128 -24.38 -22.32 12.38
CA ARG A 128 -24.28 -23.77 12.19
C ARG A 128 -23.00 -24.28 12.86
N PRO A 129 -22.85 -25.60 13.09
CA PRO A 129 -21.61 -26.15 13.61
C PRO A 129 -20.39 -25.67 12.80
N PHE A 130 -19.33 -25.26 13.51
CA PHE A 130 -18.18 -24.64 12.89
C PHE A 130 -17.33 -25.70 12.15
N GLU A 131 -17.42 -25.71 10.83
CA GLU A 131 -16.67 -26.62 9.95
C GLU A 131 -15.29 -26.02 9.57
N PHE A 132 -14.34 -26.85 9.14
CA PHE A 132 -13.03 -26.36 8.66
C PHE A 132 -13.15 -25.33 7.53
N PHE A 133 -14.11 -25.53 6.61
CA PHE A 133 -14.38 -24.58 5.55
C PHE A 133 -14.87 -23.23 6.08
N THR A 134 -15.53 -23.16 7.24
CA THR A 134 -16.06 -21.91 7.83
C THR A 134 -14.97 -20.89 8.16
N TRP A 135 -13.72 -21.32 8.34
CA TRP A 135 -12.58 -20.41 8.43
C TRP A 135 -12.37 -19.55 7.18
N HIS A 136 -12.72 -20.06 5.99
CA HIS A 136 -12.60 -19.29 4.74
C HIS A 136 -13.48 -18.02 4.75
N PRO A 137 -14.82 -18.09 4.87
CA PRO A 137 -15.66 -16.89 4.91
C PRO A 137 -15.36 -16.00 6.13
N LEU A 138 -14.95 -16.58 7.27
CA LEU A 138 -14.53 -15.80 8.45
C LEU A 138 -13.30 -14.93 8.12
N LEU A 139 -12.23 -15.54 7.64
CA LEU A 139 -10.97 -14.85 7.32
C LEU A 139 -11.12 -13.92 6.11
N MET A 140 -11.94 -14.27 5.12
CA MET A 140 -12.25 -13.38 4.00
C MET A 140 -13.01 -12.14 4.46
N SER A 141 -13.98 -12.27 5.38
CA SER A 141 -14.70 -11.10 5.91
C SER A 141 -13.81 -10.21 6.78
N VAL A 142 -13.01 -10.79 7.68
CA VAL A 142 -12.12 -9.99 8.53
C VAL A 142 -10.97 -9.40 7.71
N GLY A 143 -10.34 -10.20 6.84
CA GLY A 143 -9.21 -9.78 6.04
C GLY A 143 -9.61 -8.82 4.93
N TRP A 144 -10.54 -9.20 4.06
CA TRP A 144 -10.94 -8.36 2.94
C TRP A 144 -11.86 -7.23 3.36
N MET A 145 -13.02 -7.54 3.96
CA MET A 145 -14.02 -6.50 4.23
C MET A 145 -13.58 -5.58 5.37
N LEU A 146 -13.22 -6.14 6.52
CA LEU A 146 -12.86 -5.29 7.66
C LEU A 146 -11.49 -4.63 7.45
N MET A 147 -10.42 -5.38 7.21
CA MET A 147 -9.07 -4.79 7.16
C MET A 147 -8.80 -4.07 5.83
N MET A 148 -9.11 -4.69 4.68
CA MET A 148 -8.75 -4.08 3.38
C MET A 148 -9.57 -2.84 3.07
N ILE A 149 -10.91 -2.97 3.12
CA ILE A 149 -11.80 -1.88 2.73
C ILE A 149 -11.67 -0.71 3.70
N GLU A 150 -11.62 -0.95 5.01
CA GLU A 150 -11.36 0.12 5.99
C GLU A 150 -10.00 0.76 5.77
N GLY A 151 -8.94 -0.01 5.49
CA GLY A 151 -7.63 0.54 5.15
C GLY A 151 -7.65 1.47 3.94
N VAL A 152 -8.43 1.14 2.92
CA VAL A 152 -8.62 1.97 1.70
C VAL A 152 -9.51 3.19 1.97
N LEU A 153 -10.59 3.04 2.74
CA LEU A 153 -11.45 4.15 3.13
C LEU A 153 -10.73 5.11 4.08
N PHE A 154 -9.85 4.62 4.96
CA PHE A 154 -9.20 5.45 5.97
C PHE A 154 -8.26 6.51 5.38
N ILE A 155 -7.55 6.16 4.30
CA ILE A 155 -6.65 7.09 3.59
C ILE A 155 -7.42 8.10 2.71
N SER A 156 -8.73 7.91 2.53
CA SER A 156 -9.61 8.86 1.83
C SER A 156 -9.62 10.25 2.48
N LYS A 157 -9.69 11.31 1.66
CA LYS A 157 -9.84 12.69 2.17
C LYS A 157 -11.26 12.95 2.71
N GLU A 158 -12.20 12.16 2.23
CA GLU A 158 -13.62 12.17 2.57
C GLU A 158 -13.93 11.21 3.72
N ASN A 159 -12.91 10.68 4.39
CA ASN A 159 -13.08 10.00 5.67
C ASN A 159 -13.32 11.05 6.77
N PRO A 160 -14.54 11.12 7.35
CA PRO A 160 -14.86 12.08 8.38
C PRO A 160 -14.08 11.84 9.67
N ILE A 161 -13.74 10.58 10.01
CA ILE A 161 -12.96 10.22 11.20
C ILE A 161 -11.55 10.81 11.09
N GLY A 162 -10.92 10.57 9.93
CA GLY A 162 -9.60 11.11 9.60
C GLY A 162 -9.52 12.63 9.60
N ARG A 163 -10.64 13.32 9.38
CA ARG A 163 -10.75 14.78 9.41
C ARG A 163 -11.02 15.30 10.82
N ARG A 164 -11.99 14.71 11.53
CA ARG A 164 -12.35 15.09 12.92
C ARG A 164 -11.17 14.93 13.88
N LEU A 165 -10.39 13.87 13.72
CA LEU A 165 -9.22 13.59 14.58
C LEU A 165 -7.95 14.34 14.14
N ASN A 166 -8.01 15.22 13.13
CA ASN A 166 -6.85 15.93 12.56
C ASN A 166 -5.64 15.03 12.27
N LEU A 167 -5.91 13.79 11.82
CA LEU A 167 -4.88 12.79 11.59
C LEU A 167 -3.98 13.21 10.42
N GLY A 168 -2.68 13.31 10.69
CA GLY A 168 -1.67 13.63 9.69
C GLY A 168 -1.61 12.60 8.57
N ARG A 169 -1.18 13.02 7.37
CA ARG A 169 -1.08 12.16 6.19
C ARG A 169 -0.20 10.93 6.44
N LEU A 170 0.90 11.08 7.18
CA LEU A 170 1.81 10.00 7.51
C LEU A 170 1.13 8.89 8.31
N LEU A 171 0.30 9.25 9.29
CA LEU A 171 -0.41 8.28 10.11
C LEU A 171 -1.49 7.55 9.31
N LYS A 172 -2.20 8.25 8.40
CA LYS A 172 -3.15 7.63 7.47
C LYS A 172 -2.47 6.61 6.54
N VAL A 173 -1.29 6.93 6.04
CA VAL A 173 -0.50 6.01 5.20
C VAL A 173 -0.01 4.82 6.01
N ARG A 174 0.48 5.02 7.24
CA ARG A 174 0.89 3.92 8.13
C ARG A 174 -0.27 2.97 8.44
N TYR A 175 -1.43 3.51 8.80
CA TYR A 175 -2.62 2.69 9.05
C TYR A 175 -3.02 1.89 7.81
N HIS A 176 -3.09 2.54 6.65
CA HIS A 176 -3.36 1.89 5.37
C HIS A 176 -2.40 0.71 5.13
N TRP A 177 -1.09 0.94 5.27
CA TRP A 177 -0.08 -0.09 5.07
C TRP A 177 -0.22 -1.26 6.05
N ILE A 178 -0.40 -0.99 7.35
CA ILE A 178 -0.58 -2.04 8.37
C ILE A 178 -1.85 -2.86 8.08
N ALA A 179 -2.97 -2.18 7.86
CA ALA A 179 -4.26 -2.82 7.60
C ALA A 179 -4.21 -3.73 6.36
N LEU A 180 -3.57 -3.27 5.28
CA LEU A 180 -3.43 -4.06 4.05
C LEU A 180 -2.46 -5.22 4.17
N THR A 181 -1.43 -5.10 4.99
CA THR A 181 -0.50 -6.20 5.27
C THR A 181 -1.22 -7.31 6.05
N ILE A 182 -1.92 -6.95 7.12
CA ILE A 182 -2.73 -7.89 7.90
C ILE A 182 -3.82 -8.53 7.03
N SER A 183 -4.53 -7.71 6.25
CA SER A 183 -5.53 -8.18 5.29
C SER A 183 -4.97 -9.23 4.35
N SER A 184 -3.81 -8.98 3.76
CA SER A 184 -3.20 -9.89 2.77
C SER A 184 -2.82 -11.24 3.39
N ILE A 185 -2.34 -11.23 4.64
CA ILE A 185 -2.06 -12.47 5.38
C ILE A 185 -3.36 -13.26 5.60
N LEU A 186 -4.40 -12.61 6.13
CA LEU A 186 -5.68 -13.26 6.43
C LEU A 186 -6.35 -13.83 5.17
N VAL A 187 -6.38 -13.07 4.08
CA VAL A 187 -6.94 -13.50 2.79
C VAL A 187 -6.15 -14.67 2.21
N THR A 188 -4.82 -14.67 2.34
CA THR A 188 -3.97 -15.78 1.90
C THR A 188 -4.26 -17.05 2.70
N ILE A 189 -4.36 -16.95 4.03
CA ILE A 189 -4.73 -18.09 4.88
C ILE A 189 -6.13 -18.61 4.51
N GLY A 190 -7.11 -17.71 4.37
CA GLY A 190 -8.47 -18.08 3.95
C GLY A 190 -8.50 -18.76 2.58
N PHE A 191 -7.63 -18.36 1.65
CA PHE A 191 -7.47 -19.01 0.36
C PHE A 191 -6.87 -20.42 0.48
N VAL A 192 -5.81 -20.58 1.27
CA VAL A 192 -5.19 -21.90 1.52
C VAL A 192 -6.21 -22.87 2.14
N ILE A 193 -7.06 -22.39 3.06
CA ILE A 193 -8.11 -23.20 3.68
C ILE A 193 -9.11 -23.74 2.65
N VAL A 194 -9.57 -22.94 1.68
CA VAL A 194 -10.48 -23.45 0.65
C VAL A 194 -9.79 -24.45 -0.28
N VAL A 195 -8.50 -24.27 -0.58
CA VAL A 195 -7.71 -25.24 -1.36
C VAL A 195 -7.61 -26.58 -0.61
N ILE A 196 -7.20 -26.57 0.65
CA ILE A 196 -7.10 -27.76 1.49
C ILE A 196 -8.48 -28.42 1.62
N SER A 197 -9.53 -27.63 1.90
CA SER A 197 -10.88 -28.13 2.02
C SER A 197 -11.37 -28.79 0.72
N LYS A 198 -11.01 -28.26 -0.45
CA LYS A 198 -11.38 -28.88 -1.73
C LYS A 198 -10.62 -30.19 -1.99
N ASN A 199 -9.33 -30.22 -1.68
CA ASN A 199 -8.51 -31.43 -1.80
C ASN A 199 -9.06 -32.56 -0.93
N ASN A 200 -9.38 -32.27 0.34
CA ASN A 200 -9.90 -33.26 1.28
C ASN A 200 -11.26 -33.84 0.87
N HIS A 201 -12.04 -33.14 0.05
CA HIS A 201 -13.34 -33.60 -0.45
C HIS A 201 -13.31 -34.02 -1.93
N GLY A 202 -12.13 -34.12 -2.55
CA GLY A 202 -12.00 -34.49 -3.97
C GLY A 202 -12.71 -33.55 -4.94
N LYS A 203 -12.86 -32.26 -4.59
CA LYS A 203 -13.60 -31.27 -5.40
C LYS A 203 -12.67 -30.55 -6.37
N GLU A 204 -13.15 -30.30 -7.58
CA GLU A 204 -12.43 -29.50 -8.56
C GLU A 204 -12.20 -28.04 -8.09
N HIS A 205 -11.08 -27.47 -8.52
CA HIS A 205 -10.68 -26.09 -8.21
C HIS A 205 -11.12 -25.09 -9.29
N PHE A 206 -11.28 -23.83 -8.90
CA PHE A 206 -11.49 -22.68 -9.80
C PHE A 206 -12.62 -22.78 -10.85
N LYS A 207 -13.67 -23.55 -10.58
CA LYS A 207 -14.82 -23.67 -11.50
C LYS A 207 -15.84 -22.53 -11.43
N SER A 208 -15.91 -21.83 -10.31
CA SER A 208 -16.87 -20.74 -10.11
C SER A 208 -16.23 -19.37 -10.38
N LEU A 209 -17.03 -18.42 -10.86
CA LEU A 209 -16.61 -17.03 -11.01
C LEU A 209 -16.14 -16.44 -9.67
N HIS A 210 -16.77 -16.85 -8.54
CA HIS A 210 -16.33 -16.47 -7.21
C HIS A 210 -14.85 -16.86 -6.97
N ALA A 211 -14.48 -18.09 -7.31
CA ALA A 211 -13.11 -18.59 -7.14
C ALA A 211 -12.12 -17.92 -8.11
N ILE A 212 -12.51 -17.72 -9.37
CA ILE A 212 -11.66 -17.09 -10.40
C ILE A 212 -11.39 -15.62 -10.03
N PHE A 213 -12.44 -14.84 -9.74
CA PHE A 213 -12.28 -13.43 -9.38
C PHE A 213 -11.56 -13.26 -8.03
N GLY A 214 -11.81 -14.17 -7.07
CA GLY A 214 -11.06 -14.21 -5.82
C GLY A 214 -9.56 -14.43 -6.04
N LEU A 215 -9.19 -15.35 -6.94
CA LEU A 215 -7.80 -15.60 -7.30
C LEU A 215 -7.15 -14.40 -7.99
N ILE A 216 -7.83 -13.77 -8.95
CA ILE A 216 -7.32 -12.55 -9.62
C ILE A 216 -7.09 -11.45 -8.59
N GLY A 217 -8.03 -11.25 -7.66
CA GLY A 217 -7.89 -10.30 -6.56
C GLY A 217 -6.68 -10.61 -5.68
N LEU A 218 -6.49 -11.86 -5.29
CA LEU A 218 -5.35 -12.31 -4.48
C LEU A 218 -4.00 -12.10 -5.18
N LEU A 219 -3.89 -12.48 -6.45
CA LEU A 219 -2.67 -12.27 -7.24
C LEU A 219 -2.36 -10.78 -7.43
N GLY A 220 -3.40 -9.95 -7.56
CA GLY A 220 -3.26 -8.49 -7.62
C GLY A 220 -2.65 -7.87 -6.35
N CYS A 221 -2.76 -8.54 -5.19
CA CYS A 221 -2.15 -8.06 -3.94
C CYS A 221 -0.62 -8.06 -4.00
N ILE A 222 0.00 -8.98 -4.75
CA ILE A 222 1.46 -9.13 -4.82
C ILE A 222 2.14 -7.83 -5.28
N PRO A 223 1.83 -7.29 -6.49
CA PRO A 223 2.41 -6.01 -6.90
C PRO A 223 1.95 -4.84 -6.02
N ALA A 224 0.75 -4.87 -5.44
CA ALA A 224 0.27 -3.80 -4.58
C ALA A 224 1.09 -3.68 -3.27
N LEU A 225 1.44 -4.82 -2.66
CA LEU A 225 2.26 -4.91 -1.45
C LEU A 225 3.71 -4.53 -1.70
N ILE A 226 4.34 -5.10 -2.74
CA ILE A 226 5.73 -4.80 -3.10
C ILE A 226 5.88 -3.29 -3.32
N ASN A 227 5.05 -2.69 -4.18
CA ASN A 227 5.11 -1.26 -4.48
C ASN A 227 4.76 -0.37 -3.28
N GLY A 228 3.85 -0.85 -2.41
CA GLY A 228 3.49 -0.16 -1.17
C GLY A 228 4.64 -0.08 -0.17
N THR A 229 5.43 -1.16 -0.04
CA THR A 229 6.64 -1.17 0.81
C THR A 229 7.74 -0.28 0.23
N VAL A 230 7.98 -0.35 -1.09
CA VAL A 230 8.92 0.54 -1.79
C VAL A 230 8.61 2.02 -1.56
N ALA A 231 7.32 2.39 -1.57
CA ALA A 231 6.89 3.77 -1.30
C ALA A 231 7.07 4.20 0.16
N LEU A 232 7.25 3.26 1.10
CA LEU A 232 7.44 3.54 2.52
C LEU A 232 8.92 3.77 2.87
N PHE A 233 9.84 3.08 2.18
CA PHE A 233 11.30 3.17 2.36
C PHE A 233 12.00 4.09 1.33
N ASP A 234 11.24 5.09 0.84
CA ASP A 234 11.48 6.01 -0.28
C ASP A 234 12.76 6.89 -0.23
N VAL A 235 13.71 6.65 0.68
CA VAL A 235 14.97 7.42 0.74
C VAL A 235 16.03 6.82 -0.19
N GLU A 236 16.12 5.49 -0.28
CA GLU A 236 17.17 4.82 -1.07
C GLU A 236 16.67 4.38 -2.47
N LEU A 237 15.40 3.99 -2.58
CA LEU A 237 14.85 3.42 -3.83
C LEU A 237 14.48 4.44 -4.92
N LYS A 238 14.40 5.74 -4.58
CA LYS A 238 14.18 6.82 -5.58
C LYS A 238 15.26 6.87 -6.66
N ARG A 239 16.45 6.33 -6.39
CA ARG A 239 17.55 6.26 -7.36
C ARG A 239 17.29 5.22 -8.46
N TYR A 240 16.46 4.22 -8.21
CA TYR A 240 16.24 3.10 -9.12
C TYR A 240 14.86 3.09 -9.78
N ILE A 241 13.81 3.56 -9.07
CA ILE A 241 12.43 3.53 -9.59
C ILE A 241 11.85 4.94 -9.61
N LYS A 242 11.37 5.37 -10.79
CA LYS A 242 10.66 6.63 -10.96
C LYS A 242 9.41 6.64 -10.04
N PRO A 243 9.27 7.60 -9.11
CA PRO A 243 8.13 7.65 -8.18
C PRO A 243 6.76 7.68 -8.87
N ALA A 244 6.70 8.28 -10.06
CA ALA A 244 5.49 8.33 -10.89
C ALA A 244 5.04 6.94 -11.35
N LEU A 245 5.98 6.08 -11.76
CA LEU A 245 5.75 4.71 -12.22
C LEU A 245 5.35 3.82 -11.03
N ASN A 246 6.09 3.84 -9.93
CA ASN A 246 5.73 3.08 -8.71
C ASN A 246 4.29 3.40 -8.26
N THR A 247 3.96 4.70 -8.21
CA THR A 247 2.60 5.13 -7.87
C THR A 247 1.56 4.74 -8.94
N ALA A 248 1.95 4.60 -10.21
CA ALA A 248 1.01 4.17 -11.26
C ALA A 248 0.70 2.67 -11.11
N ILE A 249 1.74 1.85 -10.94
CA ILE A 249 1.58 0.40 -10.74
C ILE A 249 0.82 0.10 -9.44
N HIS A 250 1.13 0.79 -8.33
CA HIS A 250 0.39 0.61 -7.07
C HIS A 250 -1.09 0.94 -7.22
N VAL A 251 -1.44 2.02 -7.92
CA VAL A 251 -2.84 2.41 -8.11
C VAL A 251 -3.56 1.46 -9.07
N ALA A 252 -2.90 1.01 -10.13
CA ALA A 252 -3.47 0.04 -11.07
C ALA A 252 -3.68 -1.34 -10.43
N SER A 253 -2.67 -1.88 -9.72
CA SER A 253 -2.78 -3.14 -8.99
C SER A 253 -3.84 -3.05 -7.88
N GLY A 254 -3.85 -1.96 -7.09
CA GLY A 254 -4.90 -1.73 -6.09
C GLY A 254 -6.31 -1.63 -6.70
N SER A 255 -6.45 -1.05 -7.89
CA SER A 255 -7.72 -1.08 -8.65
C SER A 255 -8.16 -2.50 -8.96
N VAL A 256 -7.26 -3.34 -9.50
CA VAL A 256 -7.55 -4.75 -9.82
C VAL A 256 -7.98 -5.51 -8.58
N VAL A 257 -7.25 -5.37 -7.47
CA VAL A 257 -7.58 -5.99 -6.18
C VAL A 257 -9.01 -5.62 -5.77
N VAL A 258 -9.31 -4.34 -5.62
CA VAL A 258 -10.62 -3.86 -5.16
C VAL A 258 -11.76 -4.33 -6.09
N ILE A 259 -11.56 -4.28 -7.40
CA ILE A 259 -12.59 -4.67 -8.38
C ILE A 259 -12.85 -6.18 -8.30
N PHE A 260 -11.83 -7.02 -8.50
CA PHE A 260 -12.02 -8.45 -8.63
C PHE A 260 -12.36 -9.12 -7.31
N GLY A 261 -11.74 -8.74 -6.19
CA GLY A 261 -12.16 -9.29 -4.90
C GLY A 261 -13.51 -8.74 -4.44
N GLY A 262 -13.87 -7.51 -4.81
CA GLY A 262 -15.23 -6.99 -4.61
C GLY A 262 -16.30 -7.75 -5.41
N LEU A 263 -16.02 -8.08 -6.67
CA LEU A 263 -16.89 -8.95 -7.48
C LEU A 263 -16.98 -10.36 -6.89
N SER A 264 -15.86 -10.92 -6.42
CA SER A 264 -15.85 -12.20 -5.72
C SER A 264 -16.73 -12.18 -4.46
N LEU A 265 -16.72 -11.07 -3.71
CA LEU A 265 -17.59 -10.85 -2.55
C LEU A 265 -19.07 -10.81 -2.91
N ILE A 266 -19.45 -10.10 -3.97
CA ILE A 266 -20.84 -10.12 -4.45
C ILE A 266 -21.24 -11.55 -4.83
N LEU A 267 -20.38 -12.28 -5.54
CA LEU A 267 -20.65 -13.68 -5.90
C LEU A 267 -20.69 -14.61 -4.68
N SER A 268 -20.05 -14.25 -3.56
CA SER A 268 -20.04 -15.07 -2.35
C SER A 268 -21.44 -15.26 -1.75
N VAL A 269 -22.33 -14.28 -1.87
CA VAL A 269 -23.70 -14.38 -1.33
C VAL A 269 -24.59 -15.36 -2.14
N TYR A 270 -24.18 -15.70 -3.36
CA TYR A 270 -24.85 -16.68 -4.21
C TYR A 270 -24.34 -18.12 -3.99
N THR A 271 -23.34 -18.31 -3.12
CA THR A 271 -22.77 -19.64 -2.90
C THR A 271 -23.71 -20.55 -2.12
N ASN A 272 -23.58 -21.86 -2.34
CA ASN A 272 -24.32 -22.87 -1.57
C ASN A 272 -24.02 -22.78 -0.06
N TRP A 273 -22.80 -22.36 0.32
CA TRP A 273 -22.46 -22.13 1.73
C TRP A 273 -23.33 -21.02 2.33
N PHE A 274 -23.42 -19.87 1.66
CA PHE A 274 -24.27 -18.77 2.13
C PHE A 274 -25.73 -19.18 2.21
N LYS A 275 -26.26 -19.83 1.16
CA LYS A 275 -27.63 -20.33 1.12
C LYS A 275 -27.94 -21.31 2.26
N ARG A 276 -27.03 -22.25 2.53
CA ARG A 276 -27.17 -23.25 3.60
C ARG A 276 -27.12 -22.61 4.98
N ASN A 277 -26.13 -21.74 5.23
CA ASN A 277 -25.91 -21.15 6.54
C ASN A 277 -26.92 -20.05 6.89
N SER A 278 -27.58 -19.46 5.89
CA SER A 278 -28.67 -18.49 6.08
C SER A 278 -30.05 -19.14 6.11
N ASP A 279 -30.15 -20.48 6.08
CA ASP A 279 -31.42 -21.22 5.97
C ASP A 279 -32.29 -20.74 4.79
N ASN A 280 -31.63 -20.37 3.69
CA ASN A 280 -32.28 -19.78 2.50
C ASN A 280 -33.11 -18.52 2.81
N ASN A 281 -32.75 -17.77 3.85
CA ASN A 281 -33.45 -16.56 4.25
C ASN A 281 -33.19 -15.41 3.25
N LYS A 282 -34.25 -15.01 2.53
CA LYS A 282 -34.22 -13.94 1.53
C LYS A 282 -33.78 -12.58 2.08
N TYR A 283 -34.05 -12.28 3.35
CA TYR A 283 -33.67 -11.01 3.96
C TYR A 283 -32.17 -10.94 4.25
N LEU A 284 -31.57 -12.03 4.74
CA LEU A 284 -30.12 -12.12 4.94
C LEU A 284 -29.37 -12.07 3.60
N PHE A 285 -29.92 -12.75 2.58
CA PHE A 285 -29.40 -12.66 1.21
C PHE A 285 -29.45 -11.21 0.68
N LEU A 286 -30.60 -10.53 0.77
CA LEU A 286 -30.74 -9.17 0.28
C LEU A 286 -29.83 -8.20 1.05
N LEU A 287 -29.70 -8.37 2.37
CA LEU A 287 -28.79 -7.58 3.21
C LEU A 287 -27.34 -7.72 2.74
N GLY A 288 -26.86 -8.95 2.55
CA GLY A 288 -25.51 -9.23 2.05
C GLY A 288 -25.28 -8.67 0.65
N LEU A 289 -26.27 -8.79 -0.24
CA LEU A 289 -26.19 -8.30 -1.61
C LEU A 289 -26.12 -6.77 -1.68
N VAL A 290 -27.04 -6.07 -1.00
CA VAL A 290 -27.11 -4.60 -1.03
C VAL A 290 -25.86 -3.99 -0.42
N THR A 291 -25.40 -4.50 0.72
CA THR A 291 -24.19 -3.98 1.37
C THR A 291 -22.94 -4.22 0.51
N SER A 292 -22.75 -5.42 -0.05
CA SER A 292 -21.59 -5.71 -0.91
C SER A 292 -21.57 -4.89 -2.20
N ILE A 293 -22.71 -4.70 -2.87
CA ILE A 293 -22.82 -3.83 -4.06
C ILE A 293 -22.50 -2.38 -3.72
N TYR A 294 -23.06 -1.85 -2.62
CA TYR A 294 -22.83 -0.47 -2.21
C TYR A 294 -21.35 -0.22 -1.92
N ILE A 295 -20.71 -1.11 -1.16
CA ILE A 295 -19.29 -1.01 -0.82
C ILE A 295 -18.42 -1.01 -2.08
N LEU A 296 -18.63 -1.96 -3.00
CA LEU A 296 -17.86 -2.03 -4.24
C LEU A 296 -18.06 -0.75 -5.07
N GLY A 297 -19.31 -0.36 -5.27
CA GLY A 297 -19.69 0.82 -6.05
C GLY A 297 -19.10 2.12 -5.51
N TRP A 298 -18.96 2.26 -4.19
CA TRP A 298 -18.36 3.44 -3.57
C TRP A 298 -16.82 3.41 -3.59
N VAL A 299 -16.22 2.29 -3.17
CA VAL A 299 -14.76 2.17 -2.99
C VAL A 299 -14.03 2.22 -4.32
N VAL A 300 -14.59 1.64 -5.39
CA VAL A 300 -13.94 1.54 -6.71
C VAL A 300 -13.74 2.89 -7.41
N GLN A 301 -14.59 3.88 -7.13
CA GLN A 301 -14.62 5.13 -7.88
C GLN A 301 -13.30 5.91 -7.82
N ARG A 302 -12.61 5.86 -6.68
CA ARG A 302 -11.35 6.58 -6.45
C ARG A 302 -10.17 5.96 -7.17
N PRO A 303 -9.82 4.68 -6.93
CA PRO A 303 -8.69 4.07 -7.59
C PRO A 303 -8.92 4.08 -9.11
N MET A 304 -10.14 3.79 -9.59
CA MET A 304 -10.47 3.85 -11.02
C MET A 304 -10.24 5.23 -11.64
N ARG A 305 -10.78 6.31 -11.07
CA ARG A 305 -10.52 7.69 -11.56
C ARG A 305 -9.04 8.10 -11.48
N LYS A 306 -8.28 7.55 -10.53
CA LYS A 306 -6.85 7.83 -10.39
C LYS A 306 -6.04 7.05 -11.43
N THR A 307 -6.40 5.80 -11.70
CA THR A 307 -5.83 4.97 -12.78
C THR A 307 -6.09 5.62 -14.14
N LEU A 308 -7.35 5.96 -14.45
CA LEU A 308 -7.73 6.59 -15.72
C LEU A 308 -6.96 7.90 -15.97
N ARG A 309 -6.94 8.82 -14.99
CA ARG A 309 -6.20 10.09 -15.13
C ARG A 309 -4.70 9.90 -15.35
N LYS A 310 -4.11 8.85 -14.75
CA LYS A 310 -2.70 8.56 -14.95
C LYS A 310 -2.46 7.99 -16.35
N PHE A 311 -3.30 7.06 -16.78
CA PHE A 311 -3.19 6.44 -18.10
C PHE A 311 -3.29 7.48 -19.22
N PHE A 312 -4.34 8.31 -19.22
CA PHE A 312 -4.48 9.39 -20.20
C PHE A 312 -3.38 10.45 -20.13
N LYS A 313 -2.77 10.68 -18.96
CA LYS A 313 -1.65 11.62 -18.85
C LYS A 313 -0.35 11.03 -19.41
N PHE A 314 -0.17 9.71 -19.35
CA PHE A 314 0.96 9.03 -19.99
C PHE A 314 0.83 8.96 -21.51
N GLU A 315 -0.39 8.95 -22.03
CA GLU A 315 -0.68 8.91 -23.47
C GLU A 315 -0.45 10.27 -24.17
N ASN A 316 -0.33 11.36 -23.41
CA ASN A 316 -0.14 12.73 -23.90
C ASN A 316 1.30 13.28 -23.67
N ILE A 317 2.28 12.41 -23.45
CA ILE A 317 3.72 12.75 -23.29
C ILE A 317 4.50 11.91 -24.29
#